data_AF-A0A7V2ICM3-F1
#
_entry.id   AF-A0A7V2ICM3-F1
#
_cell.length_a   1.000
_cell.length_b   1.000
_cell.length_c   1.000
_cell.angle_alpha   90.00
_cell.angle_beta   90.00
_cell.angle_gamma   90.00
#
_symmetry.space_group_name_H-M   'P 1'
#
loop_
_entity.id
_entity.type
_entity.pdbx_description
1 polymer ?
#
loop_
_entity_poly.entity_id
_entity_poly.type
_entity_poly.pdbx_seq_one_letter_code
_entity_poly.pdbx_strand_id
1 'polypeptide(L)' 'VTELIGFGVNGVTGDYSRGAAGIWIEHGRLAAPVQEVTIAGNLLDMFQAIEAVANDLVLRDRTSAPTLKIARMVVAGT' A
#
# COMPACT_ATOMS: atom_id res chain seq x y z
N VAL A 1 -2.10 -3.11 3.63
CA VAL A 1 -2.82 -1.85 3.94
C VAL A 1 -4.28 -2.05 3.60
N THR A 2 -5.21 -1.70 4.48
CA THR A 2 -6.65 -1.88 4.24
C THR A 2 -7.40 -0.56 4.09
N GLU A 3 -6.80 0.56 4.50
CA GLU A 3 -7.36 1.89 4.36
C GLU A 3 -6.26 2.91 4.07
N LEU A 4 -6.59 3.93 3.28
CA LEU A 4 -5.69 5.03 2.92
C LEU A 4 -6.42 6.37 3.04
N ILE A 5 -5.76 7.35 3.65
CA ILE A 5 -6.33 8.67 3.96
C ILE A 5 -5.47 9.76 3.31
N GLY A 6 -6.12 10.86 2.89
CA GLY A 6 -5.46 12.05 2.33
C GLY A 6 -5.12 11.95 0.84
N PHE A 7 -4.57 13.06 0.31
CA PHE A 7 -4.36 13.32 -1.13
C PHE A 7 -2.88 13.45 -1.52
N GLY A 8 -1.97 12.66 -0.94
CA GLY A 8 -0.54 12.77 -1.24
C GLY A 8 -0.09 11.91 -2.42
N VAL A 9 -0.66 12.15 -3.60
CA VAL A 9 -0.17 11.56 -4.86
C VAL A 9 0.11 12.69 -5.85
N ASN A 10 1.36 12.81 -6.29
CA ASN A 10 1.74 13.75 -7.32
C ASN A 10 1.82 13.05 -8.68
N GLY A 11 0.88 13.38 -9.59
CA GLY A 11 0.82 12.78 -10.92
C GLY A 11 1.92 13.24 -11.88
N VAL A 12 2.67 14.30 -11.56
CA VAL A 12 3.77 14.81 -12.39
C VAL A 12 5.09 14.12 -12.04
N THR A 13 5.41 14.03 -10.75
CA THR A 13 6.69 13.46 -10.27
C THR A 13 6.58 11.99 -9.91
N GLY A 14 5.37 11.50 -9.64
CA GLY A 14 5.13 10.16 -9.11
C GLY A 14 5.31 10.07 -7.59
N ASP A 15 5.57 11.16 -6.88
CA ASP A 15 5.73 11.12 -5.43
C ASP A 15 4.43 10.67 -4.75
N TYR A 16 4.58 9.72 -3.83
CA TYR A 16 3.48 9.09 -3.10
C TYR A 16 3.74 9.18 -1.61
N SER A 17 2.77 9.71 -0.86
CA SER A 17 2.77 9.79 0.59
C SER A 17 1.34 9.83 1.12
N ARG A 18 0.88 8.79 1.82
CA ARG A 18 -0.49 8.73 2.35
C ARG A 18 -0.53 8.17 3.76
N GLY A 19 -1.47 8.67 4.56
CA GLY A 19 -1.83 8.03 5.82
C GLY A 19 -2.44 6.66 5.53
N ALA A 20 -2.12 5.66 6.34
CA ALA A 20 -2.51 4.29 6.14
C ALA A 20 -2.93 3.62 7.45
N ALA A 21 -3.85 2.67 7.34
CA ALA A 21 -4.20 1.75 8.41
C ALA A 21 -4.28 0.31 7.87
N GLY A 22 -4.17 -0.65 8.78
CA GLY A 22 -4.29 -2.07 8.44
C GLY A 22 -3.84 -2.99 9.56
N ILE A 23 -3.16 -4.08 9.18
CA ILE A 23 -2.72 -5.11 10.10
C ILE A 23 -1.25 -5.41 9.81
N TRP A 24 -0.44 -5.42 10.86
CA TRP A 24 0.95 -5.83 10.80
C TRP A 24 1.06 -7.32 10.51
N ILE A 25 1.99 -7.70 9.65
CA ILE A 25 2.30 -9.11 9.36
C ILE A 25 3.68 -9.41 9.92
N GLU A 26 3.75 -10.40 10.80
CA GLU A 26 5.01 -10.88 11.37
C GLU A 26 5.09 -12.39 11.20
N HIS A 27 6.23 -12.90 10.73
CA HIS A 27 6.43 -14.33 10.45
C HIS A 27 5.33 -14.95 9.57
N GLY A 28 4.80 -14.17 8.61
CA GLY A 28 3.74 -14.61 7.71
C GLY A 28 2.34 -14.68 8.33
N ARG A 29 2.14 -14.13 9.54
CA ARG A 29 0.84 -14.11 10.23
C ARG A 29 0.42 -12.69 10.59
N LEU A 30 -0.89 -12.46 10.59
CA LEU A 30 -1.47 -11.23 11.11
C LEU A 30 -1.15 -11.12 12.61
N ALA A 31 -0.54 -10.00 13.01
CA ALA A 31 -0.03 -9.81 14.36
C ALA A 31 -0.87 -8.82 15.16
N ALA A 32 -0.98 -7.56 14.70
CA ALA A 32 -1.67 -6.49 15.41
C ALA A 32 -2.26 -5.45 14.44
N PRO A 33 -3.37 -4.76 14.81
CA PRO A 33 -3.86 -3.62 14.05
C PRO A 33 -2.83 -2.48 14.08
N VAL A 34 -2.73 -1.74 12.98
CA VAL A 34 -1.84 -0.57 12.82
C VAL A 34 -2.66 0.60 12.29
N GLN A 35 -2.48 1.76 12.91
CA GLN A 35 -3.13 3.02 12.56
C GLN A 35 -2.11 4.17 12.72
N GLU A 36 -2.48 5.36 12.26
CA GLU A 36 -1.68 6.58 12.39
C GLU A 36 -0.25 6.49 11.79
N VAL A 37 -0.06 5.62 10.80
CA VAL A 37 1.19 5.52 10.03
C VAL A 37 1.05 6.20 8.67
N THR A 38 2.18 6.67 8.16
CA THR A 38 2.33 7.17 6.79
C THR A 38 3.16 6.18 5.98
N ILE A 39 2.71 5.85 4.77
CA ILE A 39 3.51 5.13 3.79
C ILE A 39 3.96 6.08 2.69
N ALA A 40 5.22 5.95 2.26
CA ALA A 40 5.79 6.82 1.24
C ALA A 40 6.70 6.09 0.24
N GLY A 41 6.84 6.67 -0.95
CA GLY A 41 7.67 6.18 -2.05
C GLY A 41 7.45 6.98 -3.34
N ASN A 42 7.93 6.44 -4.47
CA ASN A 42 7.59 6.92 -5.80
C ASN A 42 6.80 5.83 -6.55
N LEU A 43 5.75 6.23 -7.28
CA LEU A 43 4.85 5.31 -7.99
C LEU A 43 5.58 4.39 -8.98
N LEU A 44 6.58 4.91 -9.71
CA LEU A 44 7.33 4.09 -10.67
C LEU A 44 8.11 2.98 -9.95
N ASP A 45 8.79 3.32 -8.86
CA ASP A 45 9.53 2.36 -8.04
C ASP A 45 8.58 1.36 -7.39
N MET A 46 7.42 1.80 -6.90
CA MET A 46 6.41 0.94 -6.31
C MET A 46 5.88 -0.10 -7.31
N PHE A 47 5.59 0.31 -8.55
CA PHE A 47 5.14 -0.61 -9.60
C PHE A 47 6.23 -1.60 -10.02
N GLN A 48 7.50 -1.14 -10.10
CA GLN A 48 8.63 -2.03 -10.37
C GLN A 48 8.92 -3.00 -9.22
N ALA A 49 8.57 -2.62 -7.99
CA ALA A 49 8.77 -3.41 -6.78
C ALA A 49 7.59 -4.34 -6.45
N ILE A 50 6.62 -4.55 -7.35
CA ILE A 50 5.56 -5.55 -7.15
C ILE A 50 6.20 -6.94 -7.18
N GLU A 51 6.18 -7.61 -6.03
CA GLU A 51 6.78 -8.94 -5.84
C GLU A 51 5.76 -10.05 -6.13
N ALA A 52 4.48 -9.80 -5.82
CA ALA A 52 3.42 -10.76 -6.04
C ALA A 52 2.08 -10.06 -6.31
N VAL A 53 1.25 -10.75 -7.09
CA VAL A 53 -0.13 -10.37 -7.40
C VAL A 53 -1.02 -11.51 -6.92
N ALA A 54 -2.00 -11.19 -6.08
CA ALA A 54 -2.91 -12.18 -5.54
C ALA A 54 -3.98 -12.62 -6.56
N ASN A 55 -4.60 -13.77 -6.29
CA ASN A 55 -5.70 -14.33 -7.09
C ASN A 55 -7.09 -13.93 -6.56
N ASP A 56 -7.20 -12.76 -5.95
CA ASP A 56 -8.39 -12.26 -5.23
C ASP A 56 -9.07 -11.06 -5.92
N LEU A 57 -8.85 -10.90 -7.23
CA LEU A 57 -9.50 -9.84 -8.01
C LEU A 57 -11.03 -9.97 -7.90
N VAL A 58 -11.68 -8.89 -7.48
CA VAL A 58 -13.14 -8.77 -7.49
C VAL A 58 -13.56 -7.60 -8.36
N LEU A 59 -14.39 -7.86 -9.37
CA LEU A 59 -14.89 -6.84 -10.31
C LEU A 59 -16.08 -6.09 -9.70
N ARG A 60 -15.79 -5.07 -8.88
CA ARG A 60 -16.81 -4.24 -8.21
C ARG A 60 -16.95 -2.84 -8.81
N ASP A 61 -15.88 -2.31 -9.38
CA ASP A 61 -15.80 -0.93 -9.87
C ASP A 61 -15.18 -0.85 -11.27
N ARG A 62 -15.30 0.34 -11.90
CA ARG A 62 -14.69 0.63 -13.22
C ARG A 62 -13.19 0.33 -13.27
N THR A 63 -12.50 0.54 -12.15
CA THR A 63 -11.11 0.15 -11.96
C THR A 63 -11.07 -0.85 -10.82
N SER A 64 -10.65 -2.08 -11.10
CA SER A 64 -10.51 -3.15 -10.12
C SER A 64 -9.09 -3.69 -10.16
N ALA A 65 -8.52 -4.00 -9.00
CA ALA A 65 -7.18 -4.57 -8.86
C ALA A 65 -7.20 -5.68 -7.80
N PRO A 66 -6.39 -6.74 -7.96
CA PRO A 66 -6.16 -7.71 -6.89
C PRO A 66 -5.30 -7.09 -5.78
N THR A 67 -5.12 -7.81 -4.69
CA THR A 67 -4.13 -7.47 -3.67
C THR A 67 -2.71 -7.54 -4.26
N LEU A 68 -1.89 -6.53 -3.96
CA LEU A 68 -0.50 -6.42 -4.40
C LEU A 68 0.44 -6.50 -3.20
N LYS A 69 1.53 -7.27 -3.35
CA LYS A 69 2.68 -7.25 -2.44
C LYS A 69 3.77 -6.38 -3.05
N ILE A 70 4.06 -5.24 -2.43
CA ILE A 70 5.19 -4.37 -2.79
C ILE A 70 6.37 -4.74 -1.89
N ALA A 71 7.52 -5.02 -2.48
CA ALA A 71 8.69 -5.54 -1.77
C ALA A 71 9.19 -4.62 -0.65
N ARG A 72 9.16 -3.30 -0.89
CA ARG A 72 9.56 -2.30 0.11
C ARG A 72 8.84 -0.97 -0.10
N MET A 73 8.53 -0.31 1.00
CA MET A 73 8.07 1.07 1.07
C MET A 73 8.61 1.71 2.35
N VAL A 74 8.68 3.04 2.40
CA VAL A 74 8.94 3.73 3.66
C VAL A 74 7.66 3.72 4.48
N VAL A 75 7.76 3.31 5.74
CA VAL A 75 6.68 3.39 6.73
C VAL A 75 7.17 4.28 7.87
N ALA A 76 6.45 5.37 8.13
CA ALA A 76 6.77 6.33 9.18
C ALA A 76 5.58 6.44 10.15
N GLY A 77 5.86 6.39 11.44
CA GLY A 77 4.87 6.47 12.51
C GLY A 77 5.56 6.31 13.86
N THR A 78 4.84 6.60 14.95
CA THR A 78 5.32 6.46 16.33
C THR A 78 4.64 5.31 17.05
#